data_AF-A0A4D6HKH2-F1
#
_entry.id   AF-A0A4D6HKH2-F1
#
_cell.length_a   1.000
_cell.length_b   1.000
_cell.length_c   1.000
_cell.angle_alpha   90.00
_cell.angle_beta   90.00
_cell.angle_gamma   90.00
#
_symmetry.space_group_name_H-M   'P 1'
#
loop_
_entity.id
_entity.type
_entity.pdbx_description
1 polymer ?
#
loop_
_entity_poly.entity_id
_entity_poly.type
_entity_poly.pdbx_seq_one_letter_code
_entity_poly.pdbx_strand_id
1 'polypeptide(L)'
;MDADAPRAWNREACRTYTPADSDRELQYRTYRHESGDLRLKVAPASLDGEDHPGYALTVTTYPGLDLSETLRIRTVLTFDRCDRIATQFMDLFSASYDGPGSLEDALEYASHRTREHR
;
A
#
# COMPACT_ATOMS: atom_id res chain seq x y z
N MET A 1 -17.45 -0.72 -10.84
CA MET A 1 -17.59 0.15 -9.66
C MET A 1 -16.19 0.43 -9.17
N ASP A 2 -15.81 1.70 -9.19
CA ASP A 2 -14.61 2.17 -8.51
C ASP A 2 -14.70 1.76 -7.05
N ALA A 3 -13.81 0.87 -6.59
CA ALA A 3 -13.69 0.57 -5.18
C ALA A 3 -13.25 1.85 -4.49
N ASP A 4 -14.22 2.52 -3.87
CA ASP A 4 -13.98 3.65 -2.99
C ASP A 4 -12.99 3.19 -1.92
N ALA A 5 -11.93 3.96 -1.70
CA ALA A 5 -10.99 3.62 -0.65
C ALA A 5 -11.74 3.53 0.70
N PRO A 6 -11.28 2.72 1.67
CA PRO A 6 -11.91 2.66 2.99
C PRO A 6 -12.06 4.05 3.61
N ARG A 7 -13.00 4.20 4.55
CA ARG A 7 -13.16 5.47 5.29
C ARG A 7 -11.81 5.89 5.88
N ALA A 8 -11.54 7.19 5.87
CA ALA A 8 -10.27 7.81 6.25
C ALA A 8 -9.10 7.63 5.25
N TRP A 9 -9.35 7.02 4.09
CA TRP A 9 -8.36 6.90 3.03
C TRP A 9 -8.78 7.62 1.76
N ASN A 10 -7.79 8.25 1.14
CA ASN A 10 -7.96 8.92 -0.15
C ASN A 10 -7.09 8.24 -1.19
N ARG A 11 -7.65 8.00 -2.37
CA ARG A 11 -6.88 7.52 -3.52
C ARG A 11 -6.19 8.72 -4.18
N GLU A 12 -4.86 8.79 -4.10
CA GLU A 12 -4.10 9.92 -4.65
C GLU A 12 -3.78 9.74 -6.13
N ALA A 13 -3.43 8.53 -6.54
CA ALA A 13 -3.04 8.25 -7.91
C ALA A 13 -3.54 6.88 -8.34
N CYS A 14 -4.02 6.81 -9.58
CA CYS A 14 -4.29 5.58 -10.30
C CYS A 14 -3.75 5.78 -11.71
N ARG A 15 -2.72 5.03 -12.09
CA ARG A 15 -2.11 5.10 -13.40
C ARG A 15 -1.99 3.72 -13.98
N THR A 16 -2.24 3.63 -15.27
CA THR A 16 -2.03 2.43 -16.06
C THR A 16 -1.00 2.79 -17.13
N TYR A 17 0.00 1.95 -17.32
CA TYR A 17 1.04 2.18 -18.33
C TYR A 17 1.57 0.85 -18.87
N THR A 18 2.02 0.88 -20.11
CA THR A 18 2.66 -0.27 -20.76
C THR A 18 4.14 0.07 -20.97
N PRO A 19 5.08 -0.66 -20.34
CA PRO A 19 6.51 -0.44 -20.55
C PRO A 19 6.88 -0.61 -22.03
N ALA A 20 7.88 0.13 -22.52
CA ALA A 20 8.31 0.03 -23.92
C ALA A 20 8.80 -1.38 -24.29
N ASP A 21 9.40 -2.10 -23.34
CA ASP A 21 9.93 -3.46 -23.50
C ASP A 21 8.94 -4.57 -23.10
N SER A 22 7.65 -4.25 -22.91
CA SER A 22 6.67 -5.25 -22.50
C SER A 22 5.30 -5.03 -23.14
N ASP A 23 4.69 -6.09 -23.64
CA ASP A 23 3.29 -6.08 -24.09
C ASP A 23 2.30 -6.09 -22.90
N ARG A 24 2.80 -6.22 -21.67
CA ARG A 24 1.98 -6.28 -20.46
C ARG A 24 1.66 -4.90 -19.94
N GLU A 25 0.37 -4.58 -19.90
CA GLU A 25 -0.15 -3.42 -19.18
C GLU A 25 0.07 -3.56 -17.67
N LEU A 26 0.66 -2.54 -17.06
CA LEU A 26 0.94 -2.45 -15.64
C LEU A 26 0.12 -1.34 -14.99
N GLN A 27 -0.20 -1.54 -13.72
CA GLN A 27 -0.99 -0.59 -12.94
C GLN A 27 -0.21 -0.06 -11.74
N TYR A 28 -0.49 1.17 -11.37
CA TYR A 28 0.11 1.85 -10.24
C TYR A 28 -1.00 2.54 -9.47
N ARG A 29 -1.04 2.33 -8.15
CA ARG A 29 -2.04 2.97 -7.30
C ARG A 29 -1.42 3.40 -5.98
N THR A 30 -1.80 4.59 -5.51
CA THR A 30 -1.43 5.04 -4.16
C THR A 30 -2.63 5.53 -3.37
N TYR A 31 -2.59 5.23 -2.08
CA TYR A 31 -3.57 5.64 -1.09
C TYR A 31 -2.88 6.44 0.01
N ARG A 32 -3.58 7.42 0.56
CA ARG A 32 -3.09 8.24 1.66
C ARG A 32 -4.14 8.31 2.76
N HIS A 33 -3.72 8.07 3.99
CA HIS A 33 -4.58 8.25 5.16
C HIS A 33 -4.84 9.74 5.40
N GLU A 34 -6.04 10.10 5.85
CA GLU A 34 -6.44 11.50 6.07
C GLU A 34 -5.53 12.25 7.05
N SER A 35 -4.98 11.57 8.06
CA SER A 35 -4.01 12.17 9.00
C SER A 35 -2.73 12.64 8.32
N GLY A 36 -2.40 12.10 7.14
CA GLY A 36 -1.15 12.38 6.43
C GLY A 36 0.06 11.57 6.92
N ASP A 37 -0.08 10.85 8.03
CA ASP A 37 1.00 10.05 8.62
C ASP A 37 1.42 8.84 7.78
N LEU A 38 0.59 8.42 6.82
CA LEU A 38 0.77 7.14 6.16
C LEU A 38 0.27 7.14 4.72
N ARG A 39 1.05 6.50 3.84
CA ARG A 39 0.76 6.29 2.42
C ARG A 39 1.00 4.83 2.04
N LEU A 40 0.09 4.26 1.26
CA LEU A 40 0.26 2.96 0.64
C LEU A 40 0.53 3.10 -0.85
N LYS A 41 1.35 2.19 -1.38
CA LYS A 41 1.66 2.07 -2.80
C LYS A 41 1.48 0.63 -3.24
N VAL A 42 0.65 0.43 -4.25
CA VAL A 42 0.50 -0.81 -5.03
C VAL A 42 1.17 -0.56 -6.37
N ALA A 43 2.31 -1.20 -6.59
CA ALA A 43 3.11 -1.01 -7.79
C ALA A 43 3.73 -2.33 -8.24
N PRO A 44 4.11 -2.49 -9.52
CA PRO A 44 4.90 -3.63 -9.96
C PRO A 44 6.18 -3.74 -9.11
N ALA A 45 6.51 -4.94 -8.63
CA ALA A 45 7.67 -5.15 -7.76
C ALA A 45 8.99 -4.73 -8.43
N SER A 46 9.04 -4.83 -9.76
CA SER A 46 10.17 -4.37 -10.58
C SER A 46 10.44 -2.86 -10.48
N LEU A 47 9.45 -2.04 -10.14
CA LEU A 47 9.67 -0.60 -9.89
C LEU A 47 10.40 -0.33 -8.58
N ASP A 48 10.46 -1.32 -7.68
CA ASP A 48 11.12 -1.23 -6.38
C ASP A 48 12.49 -1.94 -6.40
N GLY A 49 13.02 -2.23 -7.60
CA GLY A 49 14.30 -2.89 -7.80
C GLY A 49 14.29 -4.42 -7.59
N GLU A 50 13.10 -5.03 -7.48
CA GLU A 50 13.00 -6.49 -7.39
C GLU A 50 12.99 -7.15 -8.77
N ASP A 51 13.76 -8.22 -8.91
CA ASP A 51 13.69 -9.12 -10.08
C ASP A 51 12.42 -10.01 -10.05
N HIS A 52 11.67 -9.99 -8.95
CA HIS A 52 10.48 -10.81 -8.78
C HIS A 52 9.30 -10.32 -9.64
N PRO A 53 8.66 -11.21 -10.42
CA PRO A 53 7.45 -10.85 -11.15
C PRO A 53 6.29 -10.60 -10.18
N GLY A 54 5.54 -9.53 -10.39
CA GLY A 54 4.32 -9.25 -9.63
C GLY A 54 4.19 -7.79 -9.20
N TYR A 55 3.43 -7.60 -8.12
CA TYR A 55 3.08 -6.33 -7.51
C TYR A 55 3.46 -6.35 -6.04
N ALA A 56 4.13 -5.30 -5.59
CA ALA A 56 4.47 -5.06 -4.20
C ALA A 56 3.48 -4.06 -3.58
N LEU A 57 3.05 -4.38 -2.36
CA LEU A 57 2.40 -3.44 -1.46
C LEU A 57 3.46 -2.89 -0.51
N THR A 58 3.69 -1.59 -0.57
CA THR A 58 4.58 -0.89 0.36
C THR A 58 3.80 0.16 1.14
N VAL A 59 4.19 0.37 2.38
CA VAL A 59 3.72 1.44 3.24
C VAL A 59 4.84 2.43 3.47
N THR A 60 4.54 3.72 3.39
CA THR A 60 5.44 4.81 3.73
C THR A 60 4.83 5.58 4.87
N THR A 61 5.56 5.72 5.98
CA THR A 61 5.18 6.55 7.12
C THR A 61 5.87 7.89 7.05
N TYR A 62 5.20 8.91 7.58
CA TYR A 62 5.70 10.27 7.70
C TYR A 62 5.65 10.71 9.18
N PRO A 63 6.52 10.16 10.05
CA PRO A 63 6.55 10.54 11.46
C PRO A 63 7.11 11.96 11.63
N GLY A 64 6.27 12.97 11.50
CA GLY A 64 6.62 14.36 11.78
C GLY A 64 7.78 14.92 10.94
N LEU A 65 8.87 15.35 11.61
CA LEU A 65 10.07 15.96 11.02
C LEU A 65 11.18 14.96 10.69
N ASP A 66 10.99 13.68 11.01
CA ASP A 66 11.99 12.65 10.76
C ASP A 66 11.79 12.02 9.37
N LEU A 67 12.85 11.38 8.85
CA LEU A 67 12.89 10.85 7.49
C LEU A 67 11.70 9.90 7.26
N SER A 68 11.09 9.98 6.07
CA SER A 68 10.01 9.06 5.70
C SER A 68 10.55 7.62 5.68
N GLU A 69 9.92 6.72 6.41
CA GLU A 69 10.28 5.31 6.40
C GLU A 69 9.37 4.54 5.45
N THR A 70 9.94 3.64 4.64
CA THR A 70 9.17 2.80 3.73
C THR A 70 9.41 1.33 4.02
N LEU A 71 8.34 0.61 4.32
CA LEU A 71 8.32 -0.83 4.58
C LEU A 71 7.57 -1.56 3.47
N ARG A 72 8.12 -2.70 3.03
CA ARG A 72 7.39 -3.62 2.15
C ARG A 72 6.50 -4.54 2.98
N ILE A 73 5.20 -4.51 2.73
CA ILE A 73 4.23 -5.39 3.39
C ILE A 73 4.28 -6.77 2.75
N ARG A 74 4.05 -6.85 1.45
CA ARG A 74 3.91 -8.13 0.73
C ARG A 74 4.10 -7.96 -0.77
N THR A 75 4.57 -9.02 -1.43
CA THR A 75 4.62 -9.12 -2.90
C THR A 75 3.68 -10.25 -3.37
N VAL A 76 2.85 -9.98 -4.38
CA VAL A 76 1.90 -10.93 -4.97
C VAL A 76 1.88 -10.83 -6.49
N LEU A 77 1.40 -11.86 -7.20
CA LEU A 77 1.55 -11.95 -8.65
C LEU A 77 0.67 -10.98 -9.47
N THR A 78 -0.45 -10.51 -8.90
CA THR A 78 -1.45 -9.72 -9.64
C THR A 78 -1.81 -8.43 -8.91
N PHE A 79 -2.14 -7.40 -9.70
CA PHE A 79 -2.60 -6.11 -9.20
C PHE A 79 -3.82 -6.25 -8.30
N ASP A 80 -4.87 -6.92 -8.78
CA ASP A 80 -6.13 -7.12 -8.03
C ASP A 80 -5.91 -7.75 -6.65
N ARG A 81 -5.03 -8.76 -6.57
CA ARG A 81 -4.72 -9.39 -5.28
C ARG A 81 -3.98 -8.42 -4.36
N CYS A 82 -3.06 -7.63 -4.91
CA CYS A 82 -2.31 -6.64 -4.16
C CYS A 82 -3.23 -5.51 -3.65
N ASP A 83 -4.15 -5.05 -4.50
CA ASP A 83 -5.14 -4.01 -4.20
C ASP A 83 -6.15 -4.46 -3.13
N ARG A 84 -6.58 -5.73 -3.16
CA ARG A 84 -7.38 -6.32 -2.09
C ARG A 84 -6.63 -6.38 -0.75
N ILE A 85 -5.35 -6.76 -0.77
CA ILE A 85 -4.52 -6.77 0.44
C ILE A 85 -4.32 -5.34 0.94
N ALA A 86 -4.13 -4.36 0.05
CA ALA A 86 -4.05 -2.95 0.42
C ALA A 86 -5.36 -2.49 1.10
N THR A 87 -6.51 -2.87 0.55
CA THR A 87 -7.81 -2.54 1.16
C THR A 87 -7.98 -3.17 2.54
N GLN A 88 -7.58 -4.43 2.72
CA GLN A 88 -7.58 -5.09 4.02
C GLN A 88 -6.62 -4.41 5.01
N PHE A 89 -5.43 -4.01 4.55
CA PHE A 89 -4.49 -3.25 5.38
C PHE A 89 -5.12 -1.95 5.86
N MET A 90 -5.73 -1.19 4.94
CA MET A 90 -6.36 0.09 5.24
C MET A 90 -7.46 -0.05 6.29
N ASP A 91 -8.31 -1.08 6.17
CA ASP A 91 -9.40 -1.35 7.13
C ASP A 91 -8.86 -1.72 8.52
N LEU A 92 -7.87 -2.61 8.59
CA LEU A 92 -7.22 -3.01 9.85
C LEU A 92 -6.50 -1.84 10.52
N PHE A 93 -5.81 -1.02 9.73
CA PHE A 93 -5.14 0.17 10.24
C PHE A 93 -6.17 1.17 10.81
N SER A 94 -7.21 1.51 10.04
CA SER A 94 -8.24 2.46 10.50
C SER A 94 -9.02 1.96 11.70
N ALA A 95 -9.16 0.64 11.89
CA ALA A 95 -9.79 0.08 13.08
C ALA A 95 -8.91 0.17 14.34
N SER A 96 -7.58 0.23 14.19
CA SER A 96 -6.62 0.25 15.31
C SER A 96 -5.98 1.62 15.55
N TYR A 97 -6.06 2.53 14.58
CA TYR A 97 -5.43 3.84 14.64
C TYR A 97 -6.35 4.88 15.31
N ASP A 98 -5.95 5.35 16.49
CA ASP A 98 -6.65 6.39 17.26
C ASP A 98 -5.92 7.76 17.22
N GLY A 99 -4.79 7.84 16.53
CA GLY A 99 -3.98 9.06 16.41
C GLY A 99 -2.47 8.76 16.36
N PRO A 100 -1.63 9.81 16.33
CA PRO A 100 -0.19 9.68 16.11
C PRO A 100 0.52 8.83 17.18
N GLY A 101 0.02 8.79 18.42
CA GLY A 101 0.57 7.95 19.49
C GLY A 101 0.36 6.45 19.29
N SER A 102 -0.55 6.05 18.40
CA SER A 102 -0.86 4.66 18.07
C SER A 102 -0.41 4.28 16.65
N LEU A 103 0.32 5.16 15.95
CA LEU A 103 0.74 4.95 14.56
C LEU A 103 1.56 3.67 14.39
N GLU A 104 2.58 3.50 15.23
CA GLU A 104 3.50 2.36 15.14
C GLU A 104 2.80 1.03 15.44
N ASP A 105 1.97 0.99 16.48
CA ASP A 105 1.21 -0.21 16.88
C ASP A 105 0.17 -0.61 15.82
N ALA A 106 -0.61 0.37 15.32
CA ALA A 106 -1.59 0.14 14.26
C ALA A 106 -0.93 -0.31 12.95
N LEU A 107 0.23 0.27 12.61
CA LEU A 107 1.04 -0.13 11.45
C LEU A 107 1.54 -1.56 11.60
N GLU A 108 2.14 -1.91 12.75
CA GLU A 108 2.65 -3.24 13.01
C GLU A 108 1.52 -4.27 12.93
N TYR A 109 0.40 -3.99 13.59
CA TYR A 109 -0.79 -4.84 13.59
C TYR A 109 -1.31 -5.10 12.17
N ALA A 110 -1.56 -4.04 11.39
CA ALA A 110 -2.06 -4.18 10.01
C ALA A 110 -1.05 -4.90 9.11
N SER A 111 0.25 -4.64 9.28
CA SER A 111 1.33 -5.29 8.52
C SER A 111 1.41 -6.79 8.81
N HIS A 112 1.33 -7.17 10.08
CA HIS A 112 1.40 -8.56 10.51
C HIS A 112 0.22 -9.36 9.95
N ARG A 113 -1.00 -8.85 10.14
CA ARG A 113 -2.23 -9.52 9.73
C ARG A 113 -2.36 -9.70 8.22
N THR A 114 -1.82 -8.77 7.43
CA THR A 114 -1.86 -8.84 5.96
C THR A 114 -0.71 -9.67 5.36
N ARG A 115 0.38 -9.87 6.10
CA ARG A 115 1.46 -10.79 5.75
C ARG A 115 1.07 -12.27 5.90
N GLU A 116 0.38 -12.62 6.97
CA GLU A 116 0.08 -14.01 7.34
C GLU A 116 -1.07 -14.68 6.57
N HIS A 117 -1.91 -13.90 5.87
CA HIS A 117 -3.09 -14.43 5.18
C HIS A 117 -2.67 -15.31 3.97
N ARG A 118 -2.56 -16.62 4.19
CA ARG A 118 -2.20 -17.65 3.21
C ARG A 118 -3.41 -18.11 2.41
#